data_AF-A0A7W0T3W4-F1
#
_entry.id   AF-A0A7W0T3W4-F1
#
_cell.length_a   1.000
_cell.length_b   1.000
_cell.length_c   1.000
_cell.angle_alpha   90.00
_cell.angle_beta   90.00
_cell.angle_gamma   90.00
#
_symmetry.space_group_name_H-M   'P 1'
#
loop_
_entity.id
_entity.type
_entity.pdbx_description
1 polymer ?
#
loop_
_entity_poly.entity_id
_entity_poly.type
_entity_poly.pdbx_seq_one_letter_code
_entity_poly.pdbx_strand_id
1 'polypeptide(L)'
;MRRRNNRVAMNLPVELIAGGKKLRAVSQDLSPYGMFIRLSPPLPVGTVVQLVLSPNGQRLVTTGQVTHSLTEVEAKTLGRFPGVGVVFRDPVRPADEQFADAVVRLLESHASNQPNARLRIVVADPETRVLERLSTALDHAGFNVATATNGMEAIGACLSKTPDVVLVERDMPVVDGLHVLQEMGRHPELAAVPVMMMSVESTDLVRLQAFQLGAMDFIPKPFTVLEVILRARRWARASQRDTERVLLRGTLQELALSSLLTMFEQERKSGQLALTRNHTVVWIDFVAGKIVRARSSDHEADSRSILMIVLDWKEGFFELSAGIPNIEVAELDTSVTHLLLEHARRADEAAR
;
A
#
# COMPACT_ATOMS: atom_id res chain seq x y z
N MET A 1 -21.58 -6.60 24.51
CA MET A 1 -21.73 -5.39 23.68
C MET A 1 -20.36 -4.99 23.14
N ARG A 2 -19.94 -5.48 21.96
CA ARG A 2 -18.61 -5.21 21.37
C ARG A 2 -18.62 -3.80 20.76
N ARG A 3 -18.06 -2.80 21.46
CA ARG A 3 -17.77 -1.49 20.85
C ARG A 3 -16.85 -1.74 19.65
N ARG A 4 -17.25 -1.32 18.45
CA ARG A 4 -16.47 -1.48 17.21
C ARG A 4 -15.12 -0.78 17.41
N ASN A 5 -14.03 -1.55 17.43
CA ASN A 5 -12.67 -1.02 17.39
C ASN A 5 -12.42 -0.41 16.00
N ASN A 6 -12.74 0.86 15.84
CA ASN A 6 -12.46 1.61 14.62
C ASN A 6 -10.93 1.83 14.54
N ARG A 7 -10.22 0.90 13.89
CA ARG A 7 -8.81 1.10 13.52
C ARG A 7 -8.75 1.83 12.18
N VAL A 8 -7.96 2.89 12.12
CA VAL A 8 -7.73 3.72 10.94
C VAL A 8 -6.37 3.32 10.35
N ALA A 9 -6.34 2.97 9.07
CA ALA A 9 -5.08 2.72 8.36
C ALA A 9 -4.29 4.03 8.24
N MET A 10 -3.04 4.01 8.73
CA MET A 10 -2.19 5.19 8.82
C MET A 10 -0.72 4.78 8.99
N ASN A 11 0.15 5.41 8.20
CA ASN A 11 1.61 5.20 8.22
C ASN A 11 2.29 6.29 9.06
N LEU A 12 2.24 6.16 10.40
CA LEU A 12 2.94 7.06 11.31
C LEU A 12 4.34 6.56 11.61
N PRO A 13 5.37 7.42 11.58
CA PRO A 13 6.65 7.12 12.20
C PRO A 13 6.47 6.85 13.71
N VAL A 14 7.02 5.74 14.18
CA VAL A 14 6.99 5.33 15.58
C VAL A 14 8.38 4.92 16.02
N GLU A 15 8.85 5.40 17.17
CA GLU A 15 9.99 4.80 17.84
C GLU A 15 9.51 3.86 18.94
N LEU A 16 10.06 2.65 18.99
CA LEU A 16 9.86 1.67 20.04
C LEU A 16 11.11 1.56 20.88
N ILE A 17 10.97 1.61 22.19
CA ILE A 17 12.07 1.35 23.13
C ILE A 17 11.75 0.06 23.87
N ALA A 18 12.54 -0.98 23.60
CA ALA A 18 12.39 -2.31 24.19
C ALA A 18 13.75 -2.80 24.71
N GLY A 19 13.82 -3.18 26.00
CA GLY A 19 15.07 -3.66 26.60
C GLY A 19 16.26 -2.69 26.46
N GLY A 20 16.00 -1.38 26.50
CA GLY A 20 17.01 -0.33 26.33
C GLY A 20 17.42 -0.04 24.88
N LYS A 21 16.95 -0.81 23.90
CA LYS A 21 17.19 -0.57 22.47
C LYS A 21 16.09 0.29 21.86
N LYS A 22 16.48 1.32 21.12
CA LYS A 22 15.58 2.12 20.29
C LYS A 22 15.47 1.48 18.91
N LEU A 23 14.24 1.26 18.47
CA LEU A 23 13.88 0.72 17.16
C LEU A 23 12.99 1.74 16.47
N ARG A 24 13.32 2.13 15.25
CA ARG A 24 12.47 2.98 14.42
C ARG A 24 11.61 2.10 13.54
N ALA A 25 10.35 2.47 13.39
CA ALA A 25 9.35 1.71 12.66
C ALA A 25 8.23 2.62 12.14
N VAL A 26 7.29 2.02 11.41
CA VAL A 26 6.12 2.72 10.87
C VAL A 26 4.87 1.94 11.26
N SER A 27 3.83 2.64 11.72
CA SER A 27 2.53 2.03 11.97
C SER A 27 1.87 1.63 10.65
N GLN A 28 1.00 0.63 10.69
CA GLN A 28 0.10 0.29 9.58
C GLN A 28 -1.32 0.77 9.86
N ASP A 29 -1.73 0.74 11.13
CA ASP A 29 -3.01 1.23 11.60
C ASP A 29 -2.86 1.88 12.98
N LEU A 30 -3.86 2.67 13.35
CA LEU A 30 -4.02 3.26 14.67
C LEU A 30 -5.46 3.11 15.13
N SER A 31 -5.64 2.88 16.42
CA SER A 31 -6.90 3.00 17.14
C SER A 31 -6.65 3.66 18.49
N PRO A 32 -7.70 4.04 19.24
CA PRO A 32 -7.51 4.63 20.56
C PRO A 32 -6.76 3.72 21.54
N TYR A 33 -6.70 2.42 21.26
CA TYR A 33 -6.19 1.40 22.17
C TYR A 33 -4.92 0.72 21.67
N GLY A 34 -4.41 1.07 20.49
CA GLY A 34 -3.25 0.40 19.95
C GLY A 34 -3.09 0.52 18.45
N MET A 35 -1.96 0.01 17.96
CA MET A 35 -1.51 0.08 16.58
C MET A 35 -0.85 -1.23 16.15
N PHE A 36 -0.89 -1.51 14.86
CA PHE A 36 0.05 -2.47 14.26
C PHE A 36 1.28 -1.71 13.76
N ILE A 37 2.47 -2.20 14.08
CA ILE A 37 3.75 -1.59 13.75
C ILE A 37 4.54 -2.55 12.88
N ARG A 38 4.95 -2.09 11.71
CA ARG A 38 5.79 -2.87 10.78
C ARG A 38 7.18 -3.00 11.38
N LEU A 39 7.65 -4.22 11.59
CA LEU A 39 8.92 -4.49 12.25
C LEU A 39 9.44 -5.86 11.84
N SER A 40 10.69 -5.92 11.36
CA SER A 40 11.42 -7.18 11.15
C SER A 40 12.82 -7.13 11.76
N PRO A 41 13.20 -8.10 12.61
CA PRO A 41 12.36 -9.17 13.13
C PRO A 41 11.29 -8.61 14.09
N PRO A 42 10.08 -9.21 14.18
CA PRO A 42 9.05 -8.72 15.08
C PRO A 42 9.43 -9.01 16.54
N LEU A 43 8.98 -8.17 17.47
CA LEU A 43 9.19 -8.39 18.89
C LEU A 43 8.33 -9.56 19.42
N PRO A 44 8.79 -10.29 20.45
CA PRO A 44 8.01 -11.35 21.08
C PRO A 44 6.71 -10.84 21.70
N VAL A 45 5.68 -11.67 21.70
CA VAL A 45 4.43 -11.39 22.43
C VAL A 45 4.73 -11.26 23.93
N GLY A 46 4.09 -10.30 24.57
CA GLY A 46 4.30 -9.95 25.97
C GLY A 46 5.34 -8.86 26.20
N THR A 47 6.17 -8.53 25.19
CA THR A 47 7.19 -7.48 25.31
C THR A 47 6.55 -6.14 25.64
N VAL A 48 7.03 -5.49 26.71
CA VAL A 48 6.64 -4.13 27.06
C VAL A 48 7.54 -3.16 26.29
N VAL A 49 6.94 -2.20 25.62
CA VAL A 49 7.62 -1.21 24.79
C VAL A 49 7.23 0.20 25.22
N GLN A 50 8.17 1.14 25.23
CA GLN A 50 7.79 2.55 25.18
C GLN A 50 7.61 2.95 23.72
N LEU A 51 6.47 3.53 23.39
CA LEU A 51 6.18 4.06 22.07
C LEU A 51 6.38 5.57 22.09
N VAL A 52 7.06 6.08 21.08
CA VAL A 52 7.21 7.51 20.83
C VAL A 52 6.57 7.82 19.48
N LEU A 53 5.56 8.69 19.49
CA LEU A 53 4.95 9.26 18.30
C LEU A 53 5.34 10.72 18.20
N SER A 54 5.53 11.23 16.98
CA SER A 54 5.84 12.66 16.77
C SER A 54 4.90 13.33 15.76
N PRO A 55 3.56 13.27 15.95
CA PRO A 55 2.64 13.97 15.06
C PRO A 55 2.90 15.47 15.10
N ASN A 56 3.04 16.11 13.93
CA ASN A 56 3.30 17.55 13.79
C ASN A 56 4.53 18.06 14.60
N GLY A 57 5.54 17.21 14.78
CA GLY A 57 6.74 17.53 15.54
C GLY A 57 6.57 17.48 17.08
N GLN A 58 5.36 17.21 17.59
CA GLN A 58 5.13 17.06 19.03
C GLN A 58 5.46 15.65 19.48
N ARG A 59 6.49 15.51 20.33
CA ARG A 59 6.93 14.20 20.84
C ARG A 59 6.00 13.71 21.96
N LEU A 60 5.26 12.65 21.69
CA LEU A 60 4.31 11.99 22.59
C LEU A 60 4.84 10.61 22.95
N VAL A 61 4.74 10.23 24.23
CA VAL A 61 5.29 8.97 24.72
C VAL A 61 4.23 8.20 25.49
N THR A 62 4.09 6.91 25.22
CA THR A 62 3.26 5.99 26.01
C THR A 62 3.95 4.66 26.23
N THR A 63 3.41 3.83 27.13
CA THR A 63 3.83 2.43 27.26
C THR A 63 2.79 1.53 26.60
N GLY A 64 3.25 0.58 25.79
CA GLY A 64 2.43 -0.44 25.18
C GLY A 64 2.93 -1.85 25.50
N GLN A 65 2.12 -2.84 25.16
CA GLN A 65 2.48 -4.24 25.21
C GLN A 65 2.23 -4.90 23.86
N VAL A 66 3.21 -5.68 23.40
CA VAL A 66 3.05 -6.51 22.20
C VAL A 66 2.06 -7.62 22.51
N THR A 67 0.91 -7.62 21.84
CA THR A 67 -0.13 -8.66 22.00
C THR A 67 -0.18 -9.63 20.82
N HIS A 68 0.40 -9.23 19.69
CA HIS A 68 0.49 -10.06 18.50
C HIS A 68 1.83 -9.81 17.81
N SER A 69 2.43 -10.87 17.29
CA SER A 69 3.69 -10.83 16.56
C SER A 69 3.48 -11.59 15.26
N LEU A 70 3.81 -10.97 14.13
CA LEU A 70 3.64 -11.52 12.81
C LEU A 70 5.01 -11.66 12.16
N THR A 71 5.44 -12.91 11.99
CA THR A 71 6.76 -13.25 11.42
C THR A 71 6.82 -12.99 9.92
N GLU A 72 8.01 -12.96 9.33
CA GLU A 72 8.19 -12.79 7.89
C GLU A 72 7.47 -13.86 7.06
N VAL A 73 7.50 -15.11 7.51
CA VAL A 73 6.84 -16.22 6.81
C VAL A 73 5.32 -16.07 6.84
N GLU A 74 4.75 -15.76 8.01
CA GLU A 74 3.32 -15.54 8.16
C GLU A 74 2.86 -14.28 7.43
N ALA A 75 3.66 -13.21 7.50
CA ALA A 75 3.41 -11.96 6.82
C ALA A 75 3.40 -12.13 5.30
N LYS A 76 4.39 -12.84 4.75
CA LYS A 76 4.46 -13.19 3.32
C LYS A 76 3.25 -14.01 2.89
N THR A 77 2.84 -14.98 3.70
CA THR A 77 1.64 -15.80 3.44
C THR A 77 0.35 -14.96 3.43
N LEU A 78 0.30 -13.88 4.23
CA LEU A 78 -0.87 -13.02 4.39
C LEU A 78 -0.83 -11.75 3.52
N GLY A 79 0.22 -11.55 2.70
CA GLY A 79 0.44 -10.29 1.96
C GLY A 79 0.51 -9.07 2.88
N ARG A 80 1.02 -9.27 4.10
CA ARG A 80 1.16 -8.26 5.15
C ARG A 80 2.63 -7.95 5.39
N PHE A 81 2.89 -6.85 6.07
CA PHE A 81 4.22 -6.57 6.59
C PHE A 81 4.45 -7.39 7.86
N PRO A 82 5.66 -7.98 8.06
CA PRO A 82 6.03 -8.48 9.37
C PRO A 82 5.97 -7.35 10.39
N GLY A 83 5.60 -7.68 11.61
CA GLY A 83 5.39 -6.64 12.59
C GLY A 83 4.71 -7.10 13.85
N VAL A 84 4.31 -6.13 14.65
CA VAL A 84 3.75 -6.36 15.98
C VAL A 84 2.47 -5.55 16.18
N GLY A 85 1.45 -6.19 16.73
CA GLY A 85 0.31 -5.52 17.31
C GLY A 85 0.67 -5.06 18.72
N VAL A 86 0.66 -3.74 18.95
CA VAL A 86 0.91 -3.16 20.26
C VAL A 86 -0.38 -2.53 20.78
N VAL A 87 -0.80 -2.95 21.97
CA VAL A 87 -1.90 -2.35 22.72
C VAL A 87 -1.33 -1.32 23.67
N PHE A 88 -1.91 -0.11 23.68
CA PHE A 88 -1.56 0.93 24.63
C PHE A 88 -2.01 0.51 26.02
N ARG A 89 -1.22 0.80 27.04
CA ARG A 89 -1.69 0.67 28.41
C ARG A 89 -2.70 1.78 28.70
N ASP A 90 -3.65 1.48 29.58
CA ASP A 90 -4.57 2.49 30.08
C ASP A 90 -3.79 3.67 30.67
N PRO A 91 -4.25 4.91 30.44
CA PRO A 91 -3.55 6.08 30.91
C PRO A 91 -3.56 6.13 32.44
N VAL A 92 -2.37 6.11 33.04
CA VAL A 92 -2.20 6.23 34.50
C VAL A 92 -1.51 7.54 34.88
N ARG A 93 -0.80 8.18 33.93
CA ARG A 93 -0.10 9.45 34.14
C ARG A 93 -0.67 10.53 33.21
N PRO A 94 -0.56 11.82 33.58
CA PRO A 94 -1.00 12.93 32.72
C PRO A 94 -0.39 12.91 31.31
N ALA A 95 0.84 12.41 31.16
CA ALA A 95 1.48 12.25 29.85
C ALA A 95 0.81 11.15 28.99
N ASP A 96 0.26 10.11 29.62
CA ASP A 96 -0.45 9.04 28.92
C ASP A 96 -1.85 9.52 28.47
N GLU A 97 -2.50 10.40 29.26
CA GLU A 97 -3.75 11.08 28.86
C GLU A 97 -3.53 12.02 27.67
N GLN A 98 -2.46 12.83 27.69
CA GLN A 98 -2.09 13.67 26.55
C GLN A 98 -1.84 12.85 25.28
N PHE A 99 -1.21 11.68 25.42
CA PHE A 99 -1.03 10.74 24.31
C PHE A 99 -2.38 10.21 23.79
N ALA A 100 -3.26 9.76 24.68
CA ALA A 100 -4.58 9.24 24.31
C ALA A 100 -5.43 10.30 23.59
N ASP A 101 -5.46 11.52 24.12
CA ASP A 101 -6.17 12.66 23.52
C ASP A 101 -5.62 13.02 22.15
N ALA A 102 -4.29 12.98 21.98
CA ALA A 102 -3.67 13.23 20.69
C ALA A 102 -4.00 12.13 19.67
N VAL A 103 -4.02 10.86 20.09
CA VAL A 103 -4.47 9.73 19.26
C VAL A 103 -5.93 9.91 18.87
N VAL A 104 -6.82 10.27 19.80
CA VAL A 104 -8.24 10.50 19.52
C VAL A 104 -8.39 11.65 18.52
N ARG A 105 -7.73 12.80 18.74
CA ARG A 105 -7.76 13.92 17.79
C ARG A 105 -7.25 13.55 16.41
N LEU A 106 -6.19 12.75 16.33
CA LEU A 106 -5.65 12.25 15.08
C LEU A 106 -6.64 11.32 14.38
N LEU A 107 -7.36 10.48 15.13
CA LEU A 107 -8.40 9.62 14.59
C LEU A 107 -9.65 10.40 14.17
N GLU A 108 -10.04 11.44 14.91
CA GLU A 108 -11.17 12.32 14.61
C GLU A 108 -10.90 13.22 13.40
N SER A 109 -9.69 13.75 13.26
CA SER A 109 -9.27 14.47 12.05
C SER A 109 -9.24 13.56 10.82
N HIS A 110 -9.02 12.25 11.03
CA HIS A 110 -9.17 11.23 9.98
C HIS A 110 -10.63 10.77 9.76
N ALA A 111 -11.49 10.82 10.78
CA ALA A 111 -12.86 10.29 10.75
C ALA A 111 -13.92 11.32 10.31
N SER A 112 -13.63 12.62 10.43
CA SER A 112 -14.51 13.72 9.99
C SER A 112 -14.69 13.80 8.46
N ASN A 113 -14.25 12.77 7.72
CA ASN A 113 -14.31 12.66 6.27
C ASN A 113 -15.05 11.41 5.71
N GLN A 114 -15.93 10.70 6.45
CA GLN A 114 -16.69 9.55 5.89
C GLN A 114 -18.13 9.30 6.46
N PRO A 115 -19.13 8.99 5.61
CA PRO A 115 -20.42 8.40 5.99
C PRO A 115 -20.46 6.84 5.96
N ASN A 116 -21.34 6.26 6.77
CA ASN A 116 -21.48 4.82 7.10
C ASN A 116 -22.29 3.98 6.06
N ALA A 117 -21.75 3.70 4.87
CA ALA A 117 -22.37 2.80 3.87
C ALA A 117 -21.54 1.52 3.61
N ARG A 118 -22.19 0.38 3.30
CA ARG A 118 -21.49 -0.85 2.86
C ARG A 118 -20.75 -0.59 1.55
N LEU A 119 -19.47 -0.96 1.48
CA LEU A 119 -18.63 -0.80 0.28
C LEU A 119 -19.14 -1.70 -0.86
N ARG A 120 -19.24 -1.16 -2.06
CA ARG A 120 -19.74 -1.84 -3.26
C ARG A 120 -18.57 -2.38 -4.07
N ILE A 121 -18.65 -3.63 -4.51
CA ILE A 121 -17.63 -4.26 -5.35
C ILE A 121 -18.28 -4.95 -6.55
N VAL A 122 -17.67 -4.80 -7.72
CA VAL A 122 -17.97 -5.62 -8.90
C VAL A 122 -16.87 -6.68 -9.03
N VAL A 123 -17.25 -7.95 -9.21
CA VAL A 123 -16.33 -9.06 -9.48
C VAL A 123 -16.68 -9.66 -10.84
N ALA A 124 -15.73 -9.65 -11.75
CA ALA A 124 -15.89 -10.15 -13.11
C ALA A 124 -14.90 -11.29 -13.39
N ASP A 125 -15.41 -12.47 -13.72
CA ASP A 125 -14.63 -13.69 -13.97
C ASP A 125 -15.48 -14.66 -14.81
N PRO A 126 -14.94 -15.32 -15.85
CA PRO A 126 -15.74 -16.23 -16.66
C PRO A 126 -16.07 -17.54 -15.92
N GLU A 127 -15.33 -17.87 -14.85
CA GLU A 127 -15.55 -19.07 -14.05
C GLU A 127 -16.55 -18.81 -12.91
N THR A 128 -17.78 -19.32 -13.05
CA THR A 128 -18.85 -19.16 -12.04
C THR A 128 -18.46 -19.64 -10.65
N ARG A 129 -17.64 -20.69 -10.53
CA ARG A 129 -17.13 -21.17 -9.24
C ARG A 129 -16.24 -20.13 -8.53
N VAL A 130 -15.47 -19.36 -9.28
CA VAL A 130 -14.66 -18.26 -8.72
C VAL A 130 -15.58 -17.15 -8.24
N LEU A 131 -16.59 -16.78 -9.03
CA LEU A 131 -17.59 -15.78 -8.67
C LEU A 131 -18.36 -16.17 -7.40
N GLU A 132 -18.85 -17.40 -7.29
CA GLU A 132 -19.58 -17.90 -6.10
C GLU A 132 -18.73 -17.83 -4.83
N ARG A 133 -17.48 -18.31 -4.94
CA ARG A 133 -16.52 -18.33 -3.83
C ARG A 133 -16.17 -16.91 -3.37
N LEU A 134 -15.88 -16.01 -4.30
CA LEU A 134 -15.53 -14.62 -4.01
C LEU A 134 -16.74 -13.84 -3.49
N SER A 135 -17.90 -13.99 -4.13
CA SER A 135 -19.14 -13.32 -3.75
C SER A 135 -19.53 -13.66 -2.32
N THR A 136 -19.57 -14.95 -1.98
CA THR A 136 -19.87 -15.41 -0.62
C THR A 136 -18.93 -14.77 0.39
N ALA A 137 -17.62 -14.82 0.15
CA ALA A 137 -16.66 -14.36 1.13
C ALA A 137 -16.57 -12.83 1.25
N LEU A 138 -16.74 -12.10 0.14
CA LEU A 138 -16.80 -10.65 0.13
C LEU A 138 -18.07 -10.13 0.81
N ASP A 139 -19.22 -10.79 0.62
CA ASP A 139 -20.46 -10.46 1.33
C ASP A 139 -20.32 -10.67 2.85
N HIS A 140 -19.75 -11.80 3.28
CA HIS A 140 -19.40 -12.03 4.69
C HIS A 140 -18.40 -11.00 5.23
N ALA A 141 -17.55 -10.46 4.35
CA ALA A 141 -16.64 -9.36 4.66
C ALA A 141 -17.31 -7.97 4.60
N GLY A 142 -18.63 -7.89 4.43
CA GLY A 142 -19.41 -6.65 4.52
C GLY A 142 -19.42 -5.81 3.25
N PHE A 143 -19.09 -6.40 2.10
CA PHE A 143 -19.28 -5.76 0.80
C PHE A 143 -20.70 -5.98 0.26
N ASN A 144 -21.16 -5.08 -0.59
CA ASN A 144 -22.27 -5.33 -1.50
C ASN A 144 -21.67 -5.78 -2.84
N VAL A 145 -21.82 -7.06 -3.17
CA VAL A 145 -21.17 -7.68 -4.33
C VAL A 145 -22.11 -7.73 -5.53
N ALA A 146 -21.65 -7.25 -6.67
CA ALA A 146 -22.22 -7.54 -7.97
C ALA A 146 -21.24 -8.44 -8.76
N THR A 147 -21.76 -9.45 -9.44
CA THR A 147 -20.95 -10.38 -10.23
C THR A 147 -21.22 -10.22 -11.72
N ALA A 148 -20.21 -10.44 -12.54
CA ALA A 148 -20.29 -10.45 -14.00
C ALA A 148 -19.49 -11.63 -14.55
N THR A 149 -19.95 -12.23 -15.65
CA THR A 149 -19.30 -13.38 -16.29
C THR A 149 -18.50 -13.02 -17.54
N ASN A 150 -18.58 -11.76 -17.96
CA ASN A 150 -17.91 -11.22 -19.14
C ASN A 150 -17.71 -9.70 -19.02
N GLY A 151 -16.89 -9.11 -19.90
CA GLY A 151 -16.56 -7.69 -19.82
C GLY A 151 -17.74 -6.74 -20.07
N MET A 152 -18.70 -7.11 -20.92
CA MET A 152 -19.90 -6.28 -21.14
C MET A 152 -20.78 -6.21 -19.90
N GLU A 153 -21.01 -7.34 -19.23
CA GLU A 153 -21.70 -7.39 -17.94
C GLU A 153 -20.93 -6.61 -16.88
N ALA A 154 -19.60 -6.68 -16.87
CA ALA A 154 -18.77 -5.96 -15.92
C ALA A 154 -18.92 -4.44 -16.06
N ILE A 155 -18.86 -3.91 -17.29
CA ILE A 155 -19.06 -2.48 -17.58
C ILE A 155 -20.47 -2.06 -17.17
N GLY A 156 -21.50 -2.82 -17.54
CA GLY A 156 -22.89 -2.53 -17.16
C GLY A 156 -23.12 -2.56 -15.64
N ALA A 157 -22.49 -3.50 -14.93
CA ALA A 157 -22.51 -3.57 -13.48
C ALA A 157 -21.80 -2.36 -12.86
N CYS A 158 -20.68 -1.91 -13.42
CA CYS A 158 -19.97 -0.73 -12.93
C CYS A 158 -20.80 0.55 -13.07
N LEU A 159 -21.39 0.78 -14.24
CA LEU A 159 -22.23 1.95 -14.51
C LEU A 159 -23.50 1.96 -13.63
N SER A 160 -24.13 0.80 -13.43
CA SER A 160 -25.38 0.72 -12.67
C SER A 160 -25.20 0.71 -11.15
N LYS A 161 -24.08 0.16 -10.65
CA LYS A 161 -23.84 -0.01 -9.20
C LYS A 161 -22.91 1.04 -8.62
N THR A 162 -22.15 1.76 -9.46
CA THR A 162 -21.13 2.75 -9.04
C THR A 162 -20.22 2.17 -7.94
N PRO A 163 -19.46 1.11 -8.25
CA PRO A 163 -18.70 0.38 -7.24
C PRO A 163 -17.58 1.23 -6.64
N ASP A 164 -17.21 0.92 -5.40
CA ASP A 164 -16.06 1.52 -4.72
C ASP A 164 -14.73 0.84 -5.15
N VAL A 165 -14.81 -0.37 -5.70
CA VAL A 165 -13.68 -1.13 -6.27
C VAL A 165 -14.19 -2.18 -7.25
N VAL A 166 -13.38 -2.51 -8.26
CA VAL A 166 -13.65 -3.55 -9.27
C VAL A 166 -12.54 -4.59 -9.23
N LEU A 167 -12.94 -5.85 -9.34
CA LEU A 167 -12.05 -6.99 -9.52
C LEU A 167 -12.40 -7.63 -10.87
N VAL A 168 -11.45 -7.68 -11.79
CA VAL A 168 -11.70 -8.12 -13.17
C VAL A 168 -10.67 -9.15 -13.61
N GLU A 169 -11.13 -10.28 -14.13
CA GLU A 169 -10.28 -11.24 -14.83
C GLU A 169 -9.79 -10.66 -16.16
N ARG A 170 -8.51 -10.84 -16.48
CA ARG A 170 -7.92 -10.39 -17.73
C ARG A 170 -8.57 -11.09 -18.91
N ASP A 171 -8.61 -12.41 -18.88
CA ASP A 171 -9.06 -13.22 -20.01
C ASP A 171 -10.55 -13.56 -19.85
N MET A 172 -11.40 -12.75 -20.48
CA MET A 172 -12.86 -12.90 -20.46
C MET A 172 -13.45 -12.97 -21.87
N PRO A 173 -14.57 -13.69 -22.07
CA PRO A 173 -15.28 -13.71 -23.34
C PRO A 173 -15.99 -12.38 -23.61
N VAL A 174 -16.38 -12.15 -24.87
CA VAL A 174 -17.07 -10.95 -25.39
C VAL A 174 -16.21 -9.69 -25.34
N VAL A 175 -15.75 -9.31 -24.15
CA VAL A 175 -14.84 -8.19 -23.88
C VAL A 175 -13.88 -8.64 -22.79
N ASP A 176 -12.58 -8.51 -23.04
CA ASP A 176 -11.53 -8.86 -22.09
C ASP A 176 -11.37 -7.80 -20.98
N GLY A 177 -10.70 -8.16 -19.89
CA GLY A 177 -10.52 -7.29 -18.73
C GLY A 177 -9.67 -6.04 -18.99
N LEU A 178 -8.77 -6.06 -19.98
CA LEU A 178 -7.98 -4.89 -20.36
C LEU A 178 -8.86 -3.86 -21.09
N HIS A 179 -9.80 -4.31 -21.92
CA HIS A 179 -10.80 -3.45 -22.55
C HIS A 179 -11.78 -2.89 -21.53
N VAL A 180 -12.23 -3.68 -20.54
CA VAL A 180 -13.04 -3.17 -19.42
C VAL A 180 -12.36 -2.00 -18.74
N LEU A 181 -11.06 -2.15 -18.45
CA LEU A 181 -10.25 -1.13 -17.79
C LEU A 181 -10.14 0.16 -18.64
N GLN A 182 -9.90 0.02 -19.95
CA GLN A 182 -9.86 1.15 -20.88
C GLN A 182 -11.21 1.89 -20.94
N GLU A 183 -12.31 1.16 -21.08
CA GLU A 183 -13.65 1.74 -21.14
C GLU A 183 -14.02 2.44 -19.82
N MET A 184 -13.72 1.83 -18.67
CA MET A 184 -13.87 2.50 -17.38
C MET A 184 -13.09 3.82 -17.30
N GLY A 185 -11.86 3.86 -17.84
CA GLY A 185 -11.05 5.08 -17.91
C GLY A 185 -11.64 6.18 -18.81
N ARG A 186 -12.49 5.82 -19.78
CA ARG A 186 -13.19 6.78 -20.67
C ARG A 186 -14.46 7.35 -20.04
N HIS A 187 -15.02 6.68 -19.03
CA HIS A 187 -16.19 7.14 -18.29
C HIS A 187 -15.78 8.01 -17.09
N PRO A 188 -16.11 9.31 -17.05
CA PRO A 188 -15.69 10.20 -15.97
C PRO A 188 -16.11 9.73 -14.57
N GLU A 189 -17.28 9.09 -14.46
CA GLU A 189 -17.81 8.54 -13.21
C GLU A 189 -17.11 7.25 -12.74
N LEU A 190 -16.39 6.56 -13.62
CA LEU A 190 -15.70 5.30 -13.33
C LEU A 190 -14.18 5.44 -13.35
N ALA A 191 -13.64 6.50 -13.95
CA ALA A 191 -12.19 6.70 -14.11
C ALA A 191 -11.41 6.75 -12.79
N ALA A 192 -12.06 7.11 -11.68
CA ALA A 192 -11.46 7.11 -10.35
C ALA A 192 -11.68 5.79 -9.58
N VAL A 193 -12.53 4.88 -10.07
CA VAL A 193 -12.86 3.64 -9.38
C VAL A 193 -11.67 2.68 -9.50
N PRO A 194 -11.17 2.15 -8.38
CA PRO A 194 -10.04 1.26 -8.44
C PRO A 194 -10.33 -0.08 -9.06
N VAL A 195 -9.48 -0.48 -10.01
CA VAL A 195 -9.55 -1.77 -10.68
C VAL A 195 -8.36 -2.63 -10.27
N MET A 196 -8.66 -3.81 -9.75
CA MET A 196 -7.70 -4.88 -9.50
C MET A 196 -7.85 -5.93 -10.60
N MET A 197 -6.78 -6.22 -11.32
CA MET A 197 -6.80 -7.25 -12.37
C MET A 197 -6.43 -8.62 -11.79
N MET A 198 -7.11 -9.68 -12.23
CA MET A 198 -6.75 -11.07 -11.96
C MET A 198 -6.27 -11.72 -13.26
N SER A 199 -5.26 -12.57 -13.20
CA SER A 199 -4.88 -13.39 -14.35
C SER A 199 -4.10 -14.64 -13.96
N VAL A 200 -4.24 -15.72 -14.74
CA VAL A 200 -3.37 -16.90 -14.67
C VAL A 200 -1.98 -16.58 -15.22
N GLU A 201 -1.90 -15.82 -16.33
CA GLU A 201 -0.63 -15.34 -16.86
C GLU A 201 -0.18 -14.10 -16.09
N SER A 202 0.95 -14.20 -15.41
CA SER A 202 1.45 -13.16 -14.51
C SER A 202 2.91 -12.80 -14.79
N THR A 203 3.30 -12.82 -16.07
CA THR A 203 4.60 -12.32 -16.49
C THR A 203 4.70 -10.81 -16.25
N ASP A 204 5.92 -10.29 -16.14
CA ASP A 204 6.15 -8.86 -15.93
C ASP A 204 5.55 -8.01 -17.05
N LEU A 205 5.62 -8.49 -18.29
CA LEU A 205 5.00 -7.83 -19.44
C LEU A 205 3.49 -7.66 -19.28
N VAL A 206 2.79 -8.72 -18.83
CA VAL A 206 1.34 -8.69 -18.62
C VAL A 206 0.97 -7.76 -17.47
N ARG A 207 1.72 -7.79 -16.36
CA ARG A 207 1.49 -6.86 -15.23
C ARG A 207 1.71 -5.41 -15.65
N LEU A 208 2.81 -5.12 -16.33
CA LEU A 208 3.13 -3.78 -16.82
C LEU A 208 2.04 -3.27 -17.75
N GLN A 209 1.55 -4.11 -18.67
CA GLN A 209 0.44 -3.75 -19.56
C GLN A 209 -0.83 -3.40 -18.77
N ALA A 210 -1.20 -4.19 -17.76
CA ALA A 210 -2.36 -3.91 -16.92
C ALA A 210 -2.23 -2.57 -16.18
N PHE A 211 -1.06 -2.29 -15.60
CA PHE A 211 -0.80 -1.04 -14.88
C PHE A 211 -0.79 0.18 -15.81
N GLN A 212 -0.18 0.06 -17.00
CA GLN A 212 -0.19 1.12 -18.02
C GLN A 212 -1.59 1.53 -18.45
N LEU A 213 -2.52 0.57 -18.50
CA LEU A 213 -3.92 0.82 -18.85
C LEU A 213 -4.77 1.31 -17.67
N GLY A 214 -4.19 1.46 -16.48
CA GLY A 214 -4.85 2.06 -15.31
C GLY A 214 -5.25 1.09 -14.19
N ALA A 215 -4.84 -0.18 -14.24
CA ALA A 215 -5.05 -1.09 -13.11
C ALA A 215 -4.21 -0.60 -11.93
N MET A 216 -4.77 -0.65 -10.72
CA MET A 216 -4.06 -0.24 -9.49
C MET A 216 -3.49 -1.43 -8.71
N ASP A 217 -3.95 -2.64 -9.03
CA ASP A 217 -3.47 -3.87 -8.41
C ASP A 217 -3.52 -5.01 -9.42
N PHE A 218 -2.68 -6.01 -9.22
CA PHE A 218 -2.64 -7.23 -10.02
C PHE A 218 -2.55 -8.44 -9.10
N ILE A 219 -3.44 -9.41 -9.30
CA ILE A 219 -3.61 -10.60 -8.47
C ILE A 219 -3.36 -11.84 -9.34
N PRO A 220 -2.20 -12.50 -9.21
CA PRO A 220 -1.96 -13.74 -9.94
C PRO A 220 -2.87 -14.86 -9.45
N LYS A 221 -3.37 -15.68 -10.37
CA LYS A 221 -4.04 -16.95 -10.06
C LYS A 221 -2.97 -18.07 -9.97
N PRO A 222 -3.06 -18.96 -8.96
CA PRO A 222 -4.08 -19.05 -7.92
C PRO A 222 -3.89 -18.03 -6.78
N PHE A 223 -5.00 -17.51 -6.24
CA PHE A 223 -5.02 -16.57 -5.11
C PHE A 223 -5.83 -17.11 -3.93
N THR A 224 -5.64 -16.51 -2.76
CA THR A 224 -6.52 -16.77 -1.61
C THR A 224 -7.68 -15.78 -1.56
N VAL A 225 -8.83 -16.21 -1.04
CA VAL A 225 -10.00 -15.34 -0.88
C VAL A 225 -9.73 -14.21 0.11
N LEU A 226 -8.94 -14.48 1.15
CA LEU A 226 -8.54 -13.48 2.13
C LEU A 226 -7.69 -12.36 1.51
N GLU A 227 -6.78 -12.71 0.61
CA GLU A 227 -5.97 -11.75 -0.14
C GLU A 227 -6.86 -10.78 -0.93
N VAL A 228 -7.83 -11.30 -1.69
CA VAL A 228 -8.78 -10.48 -2.44
C VAL A 228 -9.56 -9.53 -1.53
N ILE A 229 -10.10 -10.03 -0.41
CA ILE A 229 -10.85 -9.21 0.56
C ILE A 229 -9.98 -8.07 1.11
N LEU A 230 -8.74 -8.36 1.47
CA LEU A 230 -7.82 -7.37 2.05
C LEU A 230 -7.41 -6.32 1.01
N ARG A 231 -7.12 -6.72 -0.23
CA ARG A 231 -6.78 -5.80 -1.33
C ARG A 231 -7.99 -4.94 -1.70
N ALA A 232 -9.17 -5.54 -1.85
CA ALA A 232 -10.44 -4.85 -2.15
C ALA A 232 -10.79 -3.80 -1.10
N ARG A 233 -10.73 -4.14 0.20
CA ARG A 233 -11.03 -3.18 1.28
C ARG A 233 -10.09 -2.00 1.28
N ARG A 234 -8.81 -2.24 0.95
CA ARG A 234 -7.82 -1.17 0.91
C ARG A 234 -8.16 -0.17 -0.20
N TRP A 235 -8.45 -0.67 -1.39
CA TRP A 235 -8.77 0.16 -2.55
C TRP A 235 -10.11 0.89 -2.43
N ALA A 236 -11.14 0.19 -1.99
CA ALA A 236 -12.46 0.80 -1.75
C ALA A 236 -12.40 1.94 -0.71
N ARG A 237 -11.49 1.88 0.26
CA ARG A 237 -11.28 2.95 1.25
C ARG A 237 -10.34 4.05 0.79
N ALA A 238 -9.37 3.74 -0.07
CA ALA A 238 -8.48 4.72 -0.68
C ALA A 238 -9.22 5.61 -1.70
N SER A 239 -10.18 5.04 -2.45
CA SER A 239 -11.07 5.75 -3.37
C SER A 239 -11.93 6.82 -2.68
N GLN A 240 -12.21 6.65 -1.38
CA GLN A 240 -13.01 7.58 -0.57
C GLN A 240 -12.19 8.66 0.15
N ARG A 241 -10.86 8.71 -0.05
CA ARG A 241 -9.96 9.65 0.62
C ARG A 241 -9.30 10.55 -0.42
N ASP A 242 -9.72 11.79 -0.48
CA ASP A 242 -9.16 12.83 -1.36
C ASP A 242 -7.76 13.33 -0.92
N THR A 243 -6.99 12.51 -0.22
CA THR A 243 -5.64 12.87 0.25
C THR A 243 -4.74 11.65 0.12
N GLU A 244 -3.78 11.76 -0.80
CA GLU A 244 -2.80 10.75 -1.23
C GLU A 244 -3.42 9.51 -1.90
N ARG A 245 -3.77 9.63 -3.19
CA ARG A 245 -4.16 8.47 -4.01
C ARG A 245 -2.95 7.55 -4.15
N VAL A 246 -2.86 6.49 -3.35
CA VAL A 246 -1.94 5.39 -3.64
C VAL A 246 -2.25 4.91 -5.06
N LEU A 247 -1.28 4.99 -5.97
CA LEU A 247 -1.45 4.66 -7.39
C LEU A 247 -1.07 3.21 -7.69
N LEU A 248 -0.09 2.67 -6.97
CA LEU A 248 0.46 1.36 -7.25
C LEU A 248 1.13 0.77 -6.01
N ARG A 249 1.10 -0.55 -5.83
CA ARG A 249 1.85 -1.23 -4.76
C ARG A 249 2.20 -2.66 -5.17
N GLY A 250 3.21 -3.24 -4.53
CA GLY A 250 3.61 -4.63 -4.76
C GLY A 250 4.88 -5.01 -4.04
N THR A 251 5.50 -6.12 -4.46
CA THR A 251 6.79 -6.58 -3.95
C THR A 251 7.88 -6.44 -5.00
N LEU A 252 9.12 -6.18 -4.57
CA LEU A 252 10.27 -6.07 -5.47
C LEU A 252 10.68 -7.42 -6.08
N GLN A 253 10.24 -8.54 -5.49
CA GLN A 253 10.37 -9.87 -6.06
C GLN A 253 9.47 -10.08 -7.28
N GLU A 254 8.30 -9.45 -7.29
CA GLU A 254 7.32 -9.55 -8.39
C GLU A 254 7.52 -8.49 -9.47
N LEU A 255 8.04 -7.32 -9.11
CA LEU A 255 8.34 -6.24 -10.04
C LEU A 255 9.58 -5.47 -9.59
N ALA A 256 10.65 -5.58 -10.36
CA ALA A 256 11.92 -4.93 -10.04
C ALA A 256 11.79 -3.40 -10.02
N LEU A 257 12.57 -2.75 -9.15
CA LEU A 257 12.60 -1.30 -9.02
C LEU A 257 12.95 -0.62 -10.36
N SER A 258 13.89 -1.15 -11.12
CA SER A 258 14.26 -0.61 -12.44
C SER A 258 13.08 -0.53 -13.40
N SER A 259 12.22 -1.55 -13.41
CA SER A 259 11.00 -1.58 -14.22
C SER A 259 10.01 -0.51 -13.77
N LEU A 260 9.80 -0.35 -12.45
CA LEU A 260 8.96 0.70 -11.89
C LEU A 260 9.43 2.11 -12.28
N LEU A 261 10.72 2.38 -12.10
CA LEU A 261 11.29 3.68 -12.43
C LEU A 261 11.15 3.98 -13.93
N THR A 262 11.41 2.98 -14.80
CA THR A 262 11.31 3.14 -16.25
C THR A 262 9.88 3.44 -16.67
N MET A 263 8.91 2.73 -16.09
CA MET A 263 7.49 2.97 -16.33
C MET A 263 7.08 4.39 -15.92
N PHE A 264 7.54 4.86 -14.76
CA PHE A 264 7.21 6.21 -14.28
C PHE A 264 7.84 7.31 -15.15
N GLU A 265 9.04 7.09 -15.68
CA GLU A 265 9.69 7.99 -16.65
C GLU A 265 8.88 8.07 -17.95
N GLN A 266 8.49 6.93 -18.51
CA GLN A 266 7.72 6.86 -19.76
C GLN A 266 6.34 7.52 -19.65
N GLU A 267 5.64 7.29 -18.54
CA GLU A 267 4.31 7.85 -18.30
C GLU A 267 4.35 9.26 -17.69
N ARG A 268 5.54 9.86 -17.53
CA ARG A 268 5.76 11.18 -16.92
C ARG A 268 5.02 11.35 -15.58
N LYS A 269 5.03 10.31 -14.73
CA LYS A 269 4.33 10.32 -13.44
C LYS A 269 4.95 11.34 -12.48
N SER A 270 4.11 11.89 -11.62
CA SER A 270 4.52 12.70 -10.46
C SER A 270 3.94 12.07 -9.20
N GLY A 271 4.76 11.95 -8.16
CA GLY A 271 4.37 11.23 -6.96
C GLY A 271 5.57 10.85 -6.09
N GLN A 272 5.31 10.04 -5.08
CA GLN A 272 6.33 9.49 -4.20
C GLN A 272 6.24 7.97 -4.17
N LEU A 273 7.35 7.30 -4.45
CA LEU A 273 7.52 5.86 -4.28
C LEU A 273 8.19 5.61 -2.92
N ALA A 274 7.48 4.94 -2.03
CA ALA A 274 8.05 4.40 -0.80
C ALA A 274 8.48 2.94 -1.05
N LEU A 275 9.74 2.64 -0.77
CA LEU A 275 10.32 1.31 -0.76
C LEU A 275 10.57 0.89 0.69
N THR A 276 10.33 -0.36 1.03
CA THR A 276 10.58 -0.88 2.37
C THR A 276 11.25 -2.23 2.31
N ARG A 277 12.41 -2.35 2.97
CA ARG A 277 13.11 -3.62 3.18
C ARG A 277 13.65 -3.65 4.61
N ASN A 278 13.27 -4.68 5.35
CA ASN A 278 13.57 -4.80 6.78
C ASN A 278 13.06 -3.59 7.58
N HIS A 279 13.97 -2.81 8.18
CA HIS A 279 13.67 -1.58 8.91
C HIS A 279 13.90 -0.30 8.08
N THR A 280 14.47 -0.44 6.88
CA THR A 280 14.81 0.68 6.03
C THR A 280 13.64 1.05 5.13
N VAL A 281 13.24 2.32 5.19
CA VAL A 281 12.29 2.92 4.26
C VAL A 281 13.04 3.91 3.37
N VAL A 282 12.84 3.81 2.07
CA VAL A 282 13.38 4.76 1.10
C VAL A 282 12.24 5.43 0.36
N TRP A 283 12.23 6.75 0.35
CA TRP A 283 11.28 7.56 -0.40
C TRP A 283 11.97 8.12 -1.63
N ILE A 284 11.39 7.90 -2.80
CA ILE A 284 11.84 8.47 -4.07
C ILE A 284 10.73 9.38 -4.58
N ASP A 285 11.04 10.66 -4.73
CA ASP A 285 10.11 11.67 -5.23
C ASP A 285 10.30 11.85 -6.75
N PHE A 286 9.19 11.92 -7.48
CA PHE A 286 9.14 12.06 -8.93
C PHE A 286 8.34 13.28 -9.34
N VAL A 287 8.84 13.98 -10.36
CA VAL A 287 8.13 15.08 -11.03
C VAL A 287 8.26 14.90 -12.54
N ALA A 288 7.13 14.77 -13.22
CA ALA A 288 7.03 14.60 -14.66
C ALA A 288 7.95 13.48 -15.23
N GLY A 289 8.07 12.36 -14.49
CA GLY A 289 8.88 11.20 -14.84
C GLY A 289 10.35 11.26 -14.42
N LYS A 290 10.83 12.41 -13.92
CA LYS A 290 12.19 12.56 -13.41
C LYS A 290 12.26 12.31 -11.92
N ILE A 291 13.34 11.67 -11.47
CA ILE A 291 13.63 11.55 -10.04
C ILE A 291 14.23 12.87 -9.56
N VAL A 292 13.58 13.50 -8.59
CA VAL A 292 13.99 14.81 -8.07
C VAL A 292 14.63 14.73 -6.69
N ARG A 293 14.36 13.65 -5.93
CA ARG A 293 14.91 13.43 -4.60
C ARG A 293 14.78 11.96 -4.20
N ALA A 294 15.73 11.45 -3.43
CA ALA A 294 15.63 10.17 -2.73
C ALA A 294 16.10 10.32 -1.28
N ARG A 295 15.36 9.76 -0.33
CA ARG A 295 15.67 9.84 1.11
C ARG A 295 15.55 8.46 1.73
N SER A 296 16.41 8.16 2.70
CA SER A 296 16.37 6.90 3.45
C SER A 296 16.12 7.18 4.92
N SER A 297 15.42 6.26 5.60
CA SER A 297 15.23 6.30 7.05
C SER A 297 16.51 6.03 7.84
N ASP A 298 17.44 5.28 7.24
CA ASP A 298 18.60 4.69 7.95
C ASP A 298 19.94 5.14 7.37
N HIS A 299 19.94 5.74 6.19
CA HIS A 299 21.16 6.21 5.51
C HIS A 299 21.10 7.72 5.31
N GLU A 300 21.99 8.43 5.99
CA GLU A 300 22.25 9.84 5.73
C GLU A 300 23.28 9.95 4.61
N ALA A 301 22.79 9.80 3.37
CA ALA A 301 23.56 9.89 2.15
C ALA A 301 22.82 10.78 1.15
N ASP A 302 23.53 11.27 0.14
CA ASP A 302 22.91 12.05 -0.93
C ASP A 302 21.92 11.19 -1.74
N SER A 303 20.95 11.86 -2.37
CA SER A 303 19.90 11.22 -3.17
C SER A 303 20.46 10.21 -4.20
N ARG A 304 21.60 10.49 -4.85
CA ARG A 304 22.18 9.59 -5.86
C ARG A 304 22.74 8.32 -5.22
N SER A 305 23.47 8.44 -4.11
CA SER A 305 24.00 7.28 -3.37
C SER A 305 22.88 6.37 -2.85
N ILE A 306 21.78 6.94 -2.34
CA ILE A 306 20.62 6.17 -1.90
C ILE A 306 20.02 5.36 -3.04
N LEU A 307 19.85 5.98 -4.21
CA LEU A 307 19.31 5.32 -5.41
C LEU A 307 20.16 4.12 -5.83
N MET A 308 21.48 4.25 -5.84
CA MET A 308 22.38 3.13 -6.19
C MET A 308 22.20 1.93 -5.27
N ILE A 309 22.01 2.16 -3.96
CA ILE A 309 21.82 1.09 -2.97
C ILE A 309 20.47 0.39 -3.19
N VAL A 310 19.39 1.15 -3.40
CA VAL A 310 18.05 0.54 -3.53
C VAL A 310 17.83 -0.16 -4.87
N LEU A 311 18.56 0.20 -5.92
CA LEU A 311 18.52 -0.51 -7.21
C LEU A 311 19.00 -1.97 -7.09
N ASP A 312 19.82 -2.28 -6.10
CA ASP A 312 20.25 -3.65 -5.81
C ASP A 312 19.24 -4.46 -4.99
N TRP A 313 18.16 -3.84 -4.50
CA TRP A 313 17.15 -4.55 -3.71
C TRP A 313 16.34 -5.50 -4.61
N LYS A 314 16.57 -6.80 -4.45
CA LYS A 314 15.78 -7.86 -5.09
C LYS A 314 14.51 -8.22 -4.32
N GLU A 315 14.42 -7.76 -3.08
CA GLU A 315 13.38 -8.10 -2.14
C GLU A 315 12.92 -6.86 -1.38
N GLY A 316 11.64 -6.78 -1.10
CA GLY A 316 11.05 -5.66 -0.37
C GLY A 316 9.65 -5.32 -0.89
N PHE A 317 9.07 -4.27 -0.34
CA PHE A 317 7.75 -3.77 -0.72
C PHE A 317 7.87 -2.40 -1.32
N PHE A 318 6.93 -2.06 -2.21
CA PHE A 318 6.81 -0.72 -2.75
C PHE A 318 5.37 -0.21 -2.70
N GLU A 319 5.23 1.10 -2.54
CA GLU A 319 3.96 1.82 -2.56
C GLU A 319 4.18 3.18 -3.25
N LEU A 320 3.50 3.41 -4.37
CA LEU A 320 3.47 4.70 -5.07
C LEU A 320 2.25 5.48 -4.63
N SER A 321 2.44 6.75 -4.29
CA SER A 321 1.36 7.70 -4.00
C SER A 321 1.37 8.87 -4.97
N ALA A 322 0.19 9.25 -5.47
CA ALA A 322 -0.02 10.43 -6.29
C ALA A 322 0.13 11.69 -5.44
N GLY A 323 0.71 12.72 -6.04
CA GLY A 323 0.86 14.03 -5.46
C GLY A 323 2.04 14.76 -6.10
N ILE A 324 2.07 16.08 -6.00
CA ILE A 324 3.27 16.84 -6.32
C ILE A 324 4.09 16.84 -5.03
N PRO A 325 5.28 16.22 -5.00
CA PRO A 325 6.14 16.24 -3.83
C PRO A 325 6.41 17.69 -3.42
N ASN A 326 6.22 18.04 -2.14
CA ASN A 326 6.56 19.37 -1.64
C ASN A 326 8.09 19.52 -1.59
N ILE A 327 8.65 20.05 -2.68
CA ILE A 327 10.09 20.21 -2.91
C ILE A 327 10.32 21.64 -3.37
N GLU A 328 11.07 22.41 -2.57
CA GLU A 328 11.48 23.77 -2.92
C GLU A 328 12.62 23.81 -3.95
N VAL A 329 13.54 22.84 -3.89
CA VAL A 329 14.68 22.69 -4.81
C VAL A 329 14.90 21.21 -5.13
N ALA A 330 15.00 20.86 -6.41
CA ALA A 330 15.32 19.49 -6.83
C ALA A 330 16.76 19.14 -6.45
N GLU A 331 16.95 18.02 -5.77
CA GLU A 331 18.28 17.50 -5.38
C GLU A 331 18.94 16.70 -6.52
N LEU A 332 18.13 16.25 -7.49
CA LEU A 332 18.55 15.55 -8.69
C LEU A 332 17.79 16.08 -9.91
N ASP A 333 18.48 16.13 -11.06
CA ASP A 333 17.88 16.31 -12.39
C ASP A 333 18.48 15.26 -13.34
N THR A 334 18.26 13.99 -13.02
CA THR A 334 18.74 12.84 -13.78
C THR A 334 17.56 12.06 -14.33
N SER A 335 17.64 11.64 -15.59
CA SER A 335 16.70 10.68 -16.18
C SER A 335 16.86 9.30 -15.54
N VAL A 336 15.77 8.54 -15.44
CA VAL A 336 15.84 7.17 -14.93
C VAL A 336 16.76 6.34 -15.82
N THR A 337 16.67 6.52 -17.13
CA THR A 337 17.56 5.85 -18.09
C THR A 337 19.04 6.09 -17.77
N HIS A 338 19.45 7.33 -17.47
CA HIS A 338 20.84 7.63 -17.12
C HIS A 338 21.25 6.95 -15.81
N LEU A 339 20.38 6.98 -14.79
CA LEU A 339 20.61 6.34 -13.51
C LEU A 339 20.83 4.82 -13.65
N LEU A 340 20.01 4.16 -14.47
CA LEU A 340 20.10 2.71 -14.69
C LEU A 340 21.38 2.32 -15.45
N LEU A 341 21.79 3.12 -16.44
CA LEU A 341 23.06 2.90 -17.14
C LEU A 341 24.26 3.08 -16.21
N GLU A 342 24.23 4.10 -15.35
CA GLU A 342 25.27 4.32 -14.35
C GLU A 342 25.35 3.16 -13.35
N HIS A 343 24.21 2.67 -12.86
CA HIS A 343 24.14 1.51 -11.97
C HIS A 343 24.71 0.25 -12.63
N ALA A 344 24.33 -0.03 -13.88
CA ALA A 344 24.86 -1.17 -14.64
C ALA A 344 26.39 -1.10 -14.82
N ARG A 345 26.93 0.09 -15.12
CA ARG A 345 28.38 0.31 -15.24
C ARG A 345 29.10 -0.01 -13.92
N ARG A 346 28.58 0.49 -12.80
CA ARG A 346 29.18 0.24 -11.47
C ARG A 346 29.15 -1.25 -11.09
N ALA A 347 28.07 -1.95 -11.46
CA ALA A 347 27.96 -3.38 -11.22
C ALA A 347 29.00 -4.19 -12.04
N ASP A 348 29.23 -3.84 -13.30
CA ASP A 348 30.27 -4.48 -14.14
C ASP A 348 31.68 -4.21 -13.61
N GLU A 349 31.96 -2.98 -13.16
CA GLU A 349 33.24 -2.62 -12.57
C GLU A 349 33.54 -3.34 -11.25
N ALA A 350 32.52 -3.62 -10.44
CA ALA A 350 32.67 -4.37 -9.19
C ALA A 350 32.81 -5.90 -9.41
N ALA A 351 32.47 -6.39 -10.60
CA ALA A 351 32.55 -7.82 -10.96
C ALA A 351 33.88 -8.20 -11.64
N ARG A 352 34.73 -7.22 -11.97
CA ARG A 352 36.10 -7.39 -12.49
C ARG A 352 37.10 -7.34 -11.35
#